data_AF-A0A4Z0NRG7-F1
#
_entry.id   AF-A0A4Z0NRG7-F1
#
_cell.length_a   1.000
_cell.length_b   1.000
_cell.length_c   1.000
_cell.angle_alpha   90.00
_cell.angle_beta   90.00
_cell.angle_gamma   90.00
#
_symmetry.space_group_name_H-M   'P 1'
#
loop_
_entity.id
_entity.type
_entity.pdbx_description
1 polymer ?
#
loop_
_entity_poly.entity_id
_entity_poly.type
_entity_poly.pdbx_seq_one_letter_code
_entity_poly.pdbx_strand_id
1 'polypeptide(L)'
;MTSPLPHPAPPHYPYGPDPLLPAWGSVKAQALAVLALLGAASGGWLGHAAGWPVNEVALLAVLPGALAVTLAFAPEPATRLGTMAKDLLCLATAAAPLCGPAIHLLIAAVPALLAGAVALDRGLPPGLRVPARYRRMPGARR
;
A
#
# COMPACT_ATOMS: atom_id res chain seq x y z
N MET A 1 -40.26 -35.88 -4.04
CA MET A 1 -38.88 -35.62 -4.50
C MET A 1 -38.62 -34.12 -4.40
N THR A 2 -37.98 -33.68 -3.32
CA THR A 2 -37.65 -32.26 -3.08
C THR A 2 -36.35 -31.93 -3.81
N SER A 3 -36.44 -31.06 -4.82
CA SER A 3 -35.27 -30.53 -5.51
C SER A 3 -34.34 -29.84 -4.50
N PRO A 4 -33.03 -30.15 -4.45
CA PRO A 4 -32.12 -29.45 -3.55
C PRO A 4 -32.07 -27.97 -3.94
N LEU A 5 -32.18 -27.09 -2.93
CA LEU A 5 -32.06 -25.65 -3.13
C LEU A 5 -30.68 -25.36 -3.75
N PRO A 6 -30.59 -24.46 -4.75
CA PRO A 6 -29.32 -24.09 -5.35
C PRO A 6 -28.38 -23.55 -4.27
N HIS A 7 -27.18 -24.11 -4.17
CA HIS A 7 -26.17 -23.61 -3.25
C HIS A 7 -25.96 -22.11 -3.52
N PRO A 8 -25.95 -21.24 -2.48
CA PRO A 8 -25.63 -19.84 -2.67
C PRO A 8 -24.24 -19.76 -3.31
N ALA A 9 -24.16 -19.09 -4.45
CA ALA A 9 -22.88 -18.87 -5.11
C ALA A 9 -21.91 -18.25 -4.09
N PRO A 10 -20.67 -18.76 -3.99
CA PRO A 10 -19.70 -18.22 -3.05
C PRO A 10 -19.54 -16.71 -3.31
N PRO A 11 -19.44 -15.88 -2.27
CA PRO A 11 -19.29 -14.45 -2.44
C PRO A 11 -18.11 -14.17 -3.36
N HIS A 12 -18.37 -13.44 -4.45
CA HIS A 12 -17.35 -13.07 -5.43
C HIS A 12 -16.23 -12.34 -4.69
N TYR A 13 -15.06 -12.98 -4.58
CA TYR A 13 -13.90 -12.34 -3.99
C TYR A 13 -13.58 -11.06 -4.78
N PRO A 14 -13.43 -9.89 -4.12
CA PRO A 14 -13.40 -8.60 -4.80
C PRO A 14 -12.21 -8.41 -5.76
N TYR A 15 -11.21 -9.30 -5.70
CA TYR A 15 -10.02 -9.24 -6.54
C TYR A 15 -10.06 -10.16 -7.77
N GLY A 16 -11.19 -10.83 -8.03
CA GLY A 16 -11.30 -11.76 -9.16
C GLY A 16 -10.39 -12.99 -9.01
N PRO A 17 -10.37 -13.88 -10.01
CA PRO A 17 -9.56 -15.10 -9.99
C PRO A 17 -8.10 -14.87 -10.38
N ASP A 18 -7.74 -13.67 -10.85
CA ASP A 18 -6.39 -13.39 -11.32
C ASP A 18 -5.39 -13.32 -10.15
N PRO A 19 -4.22 -13.96 -10.27
CA PRO A 19 -3.21 -13.95 -9.22
C PRO A 19 -2.70 -12.52 -8.98
N LEU A 20 -2.73 -12.08 -7.72
CA LEU A 20 -2.18 -10.79 -7.29
C LEU A 20 -0.66 -10.85 -7.37
N LEU A 21 -0.09 -10.37 -8.47
CA LEU A 21 1.35 -10.36 -8.66
C LEU A 21 1.99 -9.13 -8.00
N PRO A 22 3.11 -9.31 -7.29
CA PRO A 22 3.90 -8.20 -6.75
C PRO A 22 4.49 -7.33 -7.87
N ALA A 23 4.63 -6.03 -7.59
CA ALA A 23 4.98 -5.01 -8.58
C ALA A 23 6.50 -4.89 -8.88
N TRP A 24 7.26 -5.99 -8.82
CA TRP A 24 8.73 -6.00 -8.93
C TRP A 24 9.29 -5.28 -10.17
N GLY A 25 8.61 -5.43 -11.31
CA GLY A 25 9.03 -4.82 -12.59
C GLY A 25 8.59 -3.37 -12.79
N SER A 26 7.90 -2.75 -11.83
CA SER A 26 7.42 -1.37 -11.96
C SER A 26 8.50 -0.38 -11.54
N VAL A 27 8.90 0.51 -12.46
CA VAL A 27 9.84 1.62 -12.17
C VAL A 27 9.34 2.49 -11.01
N LYS A 28 8.02 2.68 -10.93
CA LYS A 28 7.39 3.43 -9.83
C LYS A 28 7.56 2.71 -8.49
N ALA A 29 7.31 1.40 -8.45
CA ALA A 29 7.49 0.60 -7.23
C ALA A 29 8.96 0.60 -6.78
N GLN A 30 9.88 0.49 -7.74
CA GLN A 30 11.32 0.57 -7.47
C GLN A 30 11.72 1.96 -6.93
N ALA A 31 11.23 3.04 -7.51
CA ALA A 31 11.48 4.41 -7.02
C ALA A 31 10.94 4.61 -5.60
N LEU A 32 9.74 4.12 -5.31
CA LEU A 32 9.16 4.16 -3.96
C LEU A 32 9.97 3.32 -2.96
N ALA A 33 10.46 2.15 -3.37
CA ALA A 33 11.31 1.32 -2.53
C ALA A 33 12.67 1.99 -2.24
N VAL A 34 13.27 2.64 -3.24
CA VAL A 34 14.50 3.43 -3.05
C VAL A 34 14.26 4.58 -2.09
N LEU A 35 13.15 5.31 -2.23
CA LEU A 35 12.77 6.37 -1.30
C LEU A 35 12.59 5.84 0.14
N ALA A 36 11.97 4.68 0.31
CA ALA A 36 11.83 4.02 1.60
C ALA A 36 13.19 3.68 2.24
N LEU A 37 14.12 3.14 1.46
CA LEU A 37 15.48 2.85 1.92
C LEU A 37 16.25 4.12 2.30
N LEU A 38 16.13 5.17 1.49
CA LEU A 38 16.73 6.48 1.77
C LEU A 38 16.16 7.09 3.06
N GLY A 39 14.85 7.01 3.25
CA GLY A 39 14.19 7.45 4.49
C GLY A 39 14.66 6.68 5.72
N ALA A 40 14.76 5.36 5.63
CA ALA A 40 15.29 4.52 6.70
C ALA A 40 16.76 4.81 7.04
N ALA A 41 17.61 4.94 6.01
CA ALA A 41 19.02 5.24 6.18
C ALA A 41 19.25 6.63 6.78
N SER A 42 18.54 7.66 6.27
CA SER A 42 18.64 9.02 6.77
C SER A 42 18.08 9.16 8.20
N GLY A 43 16.91 8.59 8.48
CA GLY A 43 16.35 8.57 9.83
C GLY A 43 17.21 7.78 10.82
N GLY A 44 17.82 6.67 10.39
CA GLY A 44 18.73 5.89 11.21
C GLY A 44 20.03 6.65 11.52
N TRP A 45 20.59 7.34 10.52
CA TRP A 45 21.74 8.21 10.71
C TRP A 45 21.44 9.37 11.67
N LEU A 46 20.30 10.05 11.49
CA LEU A 46 19.84 11.13 12.36
C LEU A 46 19.63 10.65 13.80
N GLY A 47 18.95 9.50 13.99
CA GLY A 47 18.75 8.91 15.30
C GLY A 47 20.06 8.53 15.98
N HIS A 48 20.99 7.93 15.24
CA HIS A 48 22.31 7.60 15.77
C HIS A 48 23.11 8.84 16.16
N ALA A 49 23.12 9.88 15.31
CA ALA A 49 23.76 11.16 15.59
C ALA A 49 23.14 11.89 16.80
N ALA A 50 21.84 11.68 17.04
CA ALA A 50 21.13 12.18 18.22
C ALA A 50 21.36 11.33 19.48
N GLY A 51 22.17 10.27 19.40
CA GLY A 51 22.49 9.40 20.54
C GLY A 51 21.38 8.43 20.92
N TRP A 52 20.44 8.14 20.00
CA TRP A 52 19.37 7.19 20.26
C TRP A 52 19.91 5.77 20.47
N PRO A 53 19.31 4.99 21.37
CA PRO A 53 19.67 3.61 21.54
C PRO A 53 19.28 2.80 20.29
N VAL A 54 20.02 1.71 20.04
CA VAL A 54 19.90 0.91 18.79
C VAL A 54 18.49 0.36 18.58
N ASN A 55 17.79 0.00 19.66
CA ASN A 55 16.40 -0.45 19.62
C ASN A 55 15.44 0.64 19.12
N GLU A 56 15.63 1.90 19.50
CA GLU A 56 14.82 3.01 19.00
C GLU A 56 15.12 3.29 17.53
N VAL A 57 16.38 3.25 17.11
CA VAL A 57 16.74 3.36 15.68
C VAL A 57 16.09 2.24 14.86
N ALA A 58 16.11 1.00 15.36
CA ALA A 58 15.47 -0.13 14.71
C ALA A 58 13.95 0.07 14.59
N LEU A 59 13.29 0.52 15.66
CA LEU A 59 11.84 0.70 15.70
C LEU A 59 11.35 1.92 14.92
N LEU A 60 12.10 3.02 14.93
CA LEU A 60 11.66 4.29 14.39
C LEU A 60 12.22 4.56 12.98
N ALA A 61 13.28 3.90 12.55
CA ALA A 61 13.84 4.07 11.20
C ALA A 61 13.75 2.81 10.35
N VAL A 62 14.24 1.67 10.86
CA VAL A 62 14.35 0.43 10.07
C VAL A 62 12.98 -0.21 9.83
N LEU A 63 12.15 -0.32 10.87
CA LEU A 63 10.85 -0.96 10.77
C LEU A 63 9.90 -0.22 9.80
N PRO A 64 9.73 1.12 9.87
CA PRO A 64 8.94 1.85 8.88
C PRO A 64 9.53 1.75 7.48
N GLY A 65 10.86 1.81 7.35
CA GLY A 65 11.56 1.62 6.08
C GLY A 65 11.23 0.29 5.41
N ALA A 66 11.36 -0.81 6.16
CA ALA A 66 11.02 -2.14 5.69
C ALA A 66 9.55 -2.24 5.28
N LEU A 67 8.65 -1.67 6.09
CA LEU A 67 7.22 -1.65 5.80
C LEU A 67 6.91 -0.86 4.52
N ALA A 68 7.52 0.31 4.33
CA ALA A 68 7.40 1.10 3.11
C ALA A 68 7.91 0.36 1.86
N VAL A 69 9.03 -0.39 1.96
CA VAL A 69 9.51 -1.25 0.87
C VAL A 69 8.49 -2.35 0.54
N THR A 70 7.95 -3.03 1.56
CA THR A 70 6.93 -4.06 1.33
C THR A 70 5.67 -3.49 0.69
N LEU A 71 5.24 -2.29 1.10
CA LEU A 71 4.12 -1.58 0.49
C LEU A 71 4.43 -1.21 -0.95
N ALA A 72 5.62 -0.70 -1.26
CA ALA A 72 6.00 -0.33 -2.62
C ALA A 72 5.79 -1.49 -3.60
N PHE A 73 6.23 -2.70 -3.22
CA PHE A 73 6.10 -3.91 -4.03
C PHE A 73 4.77 -4.66 -3.89
N ALA A 74 3.88 -4.24 -2.99
CA ALA A 74 2.55 -4.81 -2.86
C ALA A 74 1.80 -4.75 -4.22
N PRO A 75 0.85 -5.65 -4.49
CA PRO A 75 0.03 -5.60 -5.69
C PRO A 75 -0.61 -4.22 -5.89
N GLU A 76 -0.70 -3.75 -7.13
CA GLU A 76 -1.41 -2.49 -7.42
C GLU A 76 -2.92 -2.69 -7.26
N PRO A 77 -3.60 -1.89 -6.43
CA PRO A 77 -5.04 -1.98 -6.28
C PRO A 77 -5.74 -1.59 -7.58
N ALA A 78 -6.90 -2.22 -7.83
CA ALA A 78 -7.66 -2.05 -9.06
C ALA A 78 -8.28 -0.64 -9.20
N THR A 79 -8.35 0.17 -8.14
CA THR A 79 -8.94 1.50 -8.18
C THR A 79 -7.87 2.58 -8.17
N ARG A 80 -8.09 3.69 -8.91
CA ARG A 80 -7.18 4.85 -8.88
C ARG A 80 -7.01 5.40 -7.46
N LEU A 81 -8.10 5.42 -6.70
CA LEU A 81 -8.10 5.87 -5.31
C LEU A 81 -7.25 4.94 -4.44
N GLY A 82 -7.36 3.62 -4.63
CA GLY A 82 -6.49 2.64 -3.99
C GLY A 82 -5.03 2.86 -4.34
N THR A 83 -4.71 3.16 -5.62
CA THR A 83 -3.31 3.38 -6.02
C THR A 83 -2.74 4.64 -5.37
N MET A 84 -3.51 5.72 -5.31
CA MET A 84 -3.11 6.95 -4.63
C MET A 84 -2.97 6.74 -3.12
N ALA A 85 -3.90 6.01 -2.49
CA ALA A 85 -3.84 5.69 -1.07
C ALA A 85 -2.59 4.87 -0.74
N LYS A 86 -2.28 3.86 -1.56
CA LYS A 86 -1.05 3.07 -1.45
C LYS A 86 0.20 3.95 -1.58
N ASP A 87 0.26 4.81 -2.58
CA ASP A 87 1.42 5.69 -2.79
C ASP A 87 1.62 6.65 -1.62
N LEU A 88 0.54 7.29 -1.14
CA LEU A 88 0.57 8.18 0.00
C LEU A 88 0.99 7.43 1.28
N LEU A 89 0.49 6.22 1.49
CA LEU A 89 0.89 5.38 2.61
C LEU A 89 2.38 5.03 2.54
N CYS A 90 2.87 4.64 1.35
CA CYS A 90 4.27 4.33 1.13
C CYS A 90 5.17 5.55 1.39
N LEU A 91 4.79 6.73 0.88
CA LEU A 91 5.53 7.98 1.08
C LEU A 91 5.50 8.43 2.55
N ALA A 92 4.34 8.39 3.20
CA ALA A 92 4.22 8.73 4.61
C ALA A 92 5.06 7.79 5.49
N THR A 93 5.07 6.49 5.19
CA THR A 93 5.87 5.51 5.92
C THR A 93 7.37 5.68 5.64
N ALA A 94 7.75 6.02 4.40
CA ALA A 94 9.14 6.34 4.04
C ALA A 94 9.65 7.63 4.72
N ALA A 95 8.79 8.62 4.92
CA ALA A 95 9.13 9.88 5.59
C ALA A 95 9.08 9.77 7.12
N ALA A 96 8.37 8.77 7.68
CA ALA A 96 8.18 8.61 9.12
C ALA A 96 9.49 8.63 9.94
N PRO A 97 10.60 8.00 9.50
CA PRO A 97 11.88 8.07 10.21
C PRO A 97 12.45 9.48 10.38
N LEU A 98 12.05 10.44 9.54
CA LEU A 98 12.51 11.84 9.61
C LEU A 98 11.73 12.66 10.64
N CYS A 99 10.60 12.17 11.13
CA CYS A 99 9.74 12.89 12.06
C CYS A 99 10.20 12.77 13.52
N GLY A 100 11.28 12.05 13.79
CA GLY A 100 11.86 11.96 15.13
C GLY A 100 10.85 11.43 16.17
N PRO A 101 10.68 12.07 17.33
CA PRO A 101 9.74 11.64 18.37
C PRO A 101 8.26 11.80 17.98
N ALA A 102 7.94 12.58 16.93
CA ALA A 102 6.57 12.70 16.42
C ALA A 102 6.11 11.46 15.63
N ILE A 103 6.99 10.47 15.43
CA ILE A 103 6.68 9.26 14.67
C ILE A 103 5.54 8.44 15.27
N HIS A 104 5.29 8.54 16.58
CA HIS A 104 4.13 7.91 17.23
C HIS A 104 2.79 8.38 16.65
N LEU A 105 2.70 9.66 16.25
CA LEU A 105 1.52 10.20 15.58
C LEU A 105 1.35 9.63 14.18
N LEU A 106 2.46 9.44 13.46
CA LEU A 106 2.47 8.81 12.13
C LEU A 106 2.13 7.32 12.19
N ILE A 107 2.65 6.59 13.18
CA ILE A 107 2.33 5.17 13.41
C ILE A 107 0.82 5.01 13.70
N ALA A 108 0.20 5.94 14.42
CA ALA A 108 -1.24 5.93 14.65
C ALA A 108 -2.05 6.37 13.40
N ALA A 109 -1.52 7.31 12.62
CA ALA A 109 -2.19 7.84 11.43
C ALA A 109 -2.20 6.84 10.26
N VAL A 110 -1.16 5.99 10.12
CA VAL A 110 -1.02 5.03 9.02
C VAL A 110 -2.16 3.99 8.99
N PRO A 111 -2.51 3.29 10.09
CA PRO A 111 -3.69 2.42 10.15
C PRO A 111 -5.00 3.16 9.93
N ALA A 112 -5.14 4.39 10.46
CA ALA A 112 -6.34 5.19 10.28
C ALA A 112 -6.55 5.61 8.81
N LEU A 113 -5.47 6.00 8.12
CA LEU A 113 -5.46 6.28 6.69
C LEU A 113 -5.79 5.03 5.86
N LEU A 114 -5.21 3.88 6.22
CA LEU A 114 -5.51 2.61 5.56
C LEU A 114 -6.98 2.22 5.76
N ALA A 115 -7.51 2.35 6.98
CA ALA A 115 -8.91 2.09 7.29
C ALA A 115 -9.85 3.04 6.53
N GLY A 116 -9.50 4.33 6.46
CA GLY A 116 -10.21 5.33 5.66
C GLY A 116 -10.21 5.00 4.17
N ALA A 117 -9.06 4.58 3.62
CA ALA A 117 -8.95 4.16 2.23
C ALA A 117 -9.82 2.93 1.92
N VAL A 118 -9.84 1.92 2.81
CA VAL A 118 -10.70 0.73 2.69
C VAL A 118 -12.18 1.11 2.77
N ALA A 119 -12.56 2.00 3.69
CA ALA A 119 -13.93 2.47 3.84
C ALA A 119 -14.41 3.24 2.59
N LEU A 120 -13.57 4.12 2.05
CA LEU A 120 -13.84 4.87 0.82
C LEU A 120 -13.96 3.94 -0.39
N ASP A 121 -13.08 2.94 -0.51
CA ASP A 121 -13.14 1.96 -1.62
C ASP A 121 -14.43 1.13 -1.58
N ARG A 122 -14.91 0.75 -0.39
CA ARG A 122 -16.20 0.06 -0.22
C ARG A 122 -17.41 0.94 -0.51
N GLY A 123 -17.30 2.26 -0.28
CA GLY A 123 -18.35 3.23 -0.57
C GLY A 123 -18.48 3.61 -2.06
N LEU A 124 -17.50 3.28 -2.91
CA LEU A 124 -17.50 3.66 -4.31
C LEU A 124 -18.47 2.80 -5.15
N PRO A 125 -19.33 3.43 -5.98
CA PRO A 125 -20.23 2.73 -6.87
C PRO A 125 -19.45 1.90 -7.90
N PRO A 126 -19.97 0.74 -8.34
CA PRO A 126 -19.23 -0.25 -9.14
C PRO A 126 -18.68 0.29 -10.46
N GLY A 127 -19.33 1.31 -11.05
CA GLY A 127 -18.87 1.95 -12.30
C GLY A 127 -17.64 2.85 -12.19
N LEU A 128 -17.20 3.21 -10.97
CA LEU A 128 -15.97 3.97 -10.72
C LEU A 128 -14.78 3.08 -10.34
N ARG A 129 -15.00 1.77 -10.18
CA ARG A 129 -13.97 0.76 -9.92
C ARG A 129 -13.25 0.34 -11.20
N VAL A 130 -12.94 1.31 -12.07
CA VAL A 130 -12.29 1.03 -13.35
C VAL A 130 -10.78 0.94 -13.13
N PRO A 131 -10.15 -0.22 -13.41
CA PRO A 131 -8.71 -0.33 -13.42
C PRO A 131 -8.10 0.61 -14.45
N ALA A 132 -7.18 1.46 -13.99
CA ALA A 132 -6.44 2.37 -14.86
C ALA A 132 -5.68 1.63 -15.99
N ARG A 133 -5.39 0.33 -15.79
CA ARG A 133 -4.72 -0.54 -16.76
C ARG A 133 -5.62 -1.15 -17.86
N TYR A 134 -6.95 -1.10 -17.75
CA TYR A 134 -7.84 -1.61 -18.81
C TYR A 134 -8.39 -0.53 -19.75
N ARG A 135 -8.04 0.76 -19.54
CA ARG A 135 -8.48 1.84 -20.45
C ARG A 135 -7.68 1.92 -21.76
N ARG A 136 -6.70 1.04 -21.97
CA ARG A 136 -5.94 0.90 -23.23
C ARG A 136 -5.77 -0.57 -23.62
N MET A 137 -6.85 -1.21 -24.06
CA MET A 137 -6.71 -2.19 -25.14
C MET A 137 -7.24 -1.56 -26.43
N PRO A 138 -6.38 -0.98 -27.29
CA PRO A 138 -6.75 -0.71 -28.66
C PRO A 138 -6.83 -2.05 -29.40
N GLY A 139 -7.99 -2.68 -29.37
CA GLY A 139 -8.15 -4.02 -29.93
C GLY A 139 -9.59 -4.51 -30.02
N ALA A 140 -10.57 -3.60 -30.04
CA ALA A 140 -11.93 -3.92 -30.46
C ALA A 140 -12.11 -3.49 -31.92
N ARG A 141 -11.56 -4.27 -32.84
CA ARG A 141 -12.06 -4.33 -34.22
C ARG A 141 -12.11 -5.79 -34.63
N ARG A 142 -13.37 -6.27 -34.65
CA ARG A 142 -14.00 -7.24 -35.54
C ARG A 142 -13.10 -8.26 -36.23
#